data_AF-A0A1F9TGQ3-F1
#
_entry.id   AF-A0A1F9TGQ3-F1
#
_cell.length_a   1.000
_cell.length_b   1.000
_cell.length_c   1.000
_cell.angle_alpha   90.00
_cell.angle_beta   90.00
_cell.angle_gamma   90.00
#
_symmetry.space_group_name_H-M   'P 1'
#
loop_
_entity.id
_entity.type
_entity.pdbx_description
1 polymer ?
#
loop_
_entity_poly.entity_id
_entity_poly.type
_entity_poly.pdbx_seq_one_letter_code
_entity_poly.pdbx_strand_id
1 'polypeptide(L)'
;MIKPPTPKRAALFLFHWLAGGFFLGTLTLMGPVRWATGYARAAGWSEGSEKLTVFALIGALAAVSLLLAALLTRKTESAAGPAGRWGLPAASLALFLAALALWLNPKLINGAAAPGPAESFSWSEFVFGPYPEEERLKALKAEGYTAVISLLSPAVLPFEPLLLAREREEAKEAGLELIHIPMLPWVSANDHVTPALKELAKRGPGKYYVHCYLGKDRVNVFKRLLAAASGGAVKELDASSARTLKGIKSFERGEIKELERDVYLTPYPTDEEFFGYILNGTVGTLVSLLDPANPENLPWIKKEAAIAGKYGLKLASYPWLALDKAGKQAAVREIRAAQKPAVIHAFLSKATECEEFAAYYAAAKAK
;
A
#
# COMPACT_ATOMS: atom_id res chain seq x y z
N MET A 1 20.61 -43.28 -6.54
CA MET A 1 19.33 -42.98 -7.19
C MET A 1 18.33 -42.51 -6.14
N ILE A 2 17.90 -41.25 -6.20
CA ILE A 2 16.85 -40.73 -5.32
C ILE A 2 15.52 -41.24 -5.88
N LYS A 3 14.83 -42.14 -5.16
CA LYS A 3 13.48 -42.58 -5.56
C LYS A 3 12.55 -41.36 -5.58
N PRO A 4 11.68 -41.22 -6.60
CA PRO A 4 10.74 -40.11 -6.66
C PRO A 4 9.83 -40.13 -5.42
N PRO A 5 9.43 -38.96 -4.89
CA PRO A 5 8.53 -38.89 -3.75
C PRO A 5 7.18 -39.53 -4.10
N THR A 6 6.64 -40.33 -3.18
CA THR A 6 5.28 -40.86 -3.33
C THR A 6 4.26 -39.72 -3.22
N PRO A 7 3.06 -39.81 -3.82
CA PRO A 7 2.03 -38.77 -3.71
C PRO A 7 1.68 -38.43 -2.26
N LYS A 8 1.63 -39.45 -1.39
CA LYS A 8 1.39 -39.28 0.06
C LYS A 8 2.49 -38.44 0.73
N ARG A 9 3.76 -38.73 0.41
CA ARG A 9 4.91 -37.99 0.94
C ARG A 9 4.91 -36.54 0.46
N ALA A 10 4.60 -36.32 -0.82
CA ALA A 10 4.49 -34.99 -1.40
C ALA A 10 3.37 -34.18 -0.71
N ALA A 11 2.19 -34.77 -0.51
CA ALA A 11 1.08 -34.11 0.19
C ALA A 11 1.45 -33.74 1.64
N LEU A 12 2.09 -34.67 2.37
CA LEU A 12 2.52 -34.42 3.74
C LEU A 12 3.61 -33.34 3.84
N PHE A 13 4.53 -33.31 2.87
CA PHE A 13 5.51 -32.24 2.74
C PHE A 13 4.85 -30.89 2.49
N LEU A 14 3.94 -30.81 1.52
CA LEU A 14 3.23 -29.57 1.21
C LEU A 14 2.41 -29.10 2.42
N PHE A 15 1.77 -30.00 3.15
CA PHE A 15 1.04 -29.68 4.36
C PHE A 15 1.94 -29.03 5.42
N HIS A 16 3.07 -29.66 5.77
CA HIS A 16 4.01 -29.08 6.74
C HIS A 16 4.63 -27.78 6.24
N TRP A 17 4.91 -27.67 4.94
CA TRP A 17 5.50 -26.47 4.35
C TRP A 17 4.53 -25.30 4.35
N LEU A 18 3.27 -25.51 3.98
CA LEU A 18 2.24 -24.47 4.02
C LEU A 18 1.93 -24.04 5.46
N ALA A 19 1.65 -25.01 6.34
CA ALA A 19 1.27 -24.71 7.73
C ALA A 19 2.42 -24.08 8.53
N GLY A 20 3.60 -24.71 8.49
CA GLY A 20 4.79 -24.21 9.16
C GLY A 20 5.36 -22.96 8.51
N GLY A 21 5.36 -22.90 7.18
CA GLY A 21 5.84 -21.74 6.42
C GLY A 21 4.98 -20.50 6.66
N PHE A 22 3.65 -20.64 6.75
CA PHE A 22 2.77 -19.52 7.10
C PHE A 22 3.04 -18.97 8.51
N PHE A 23 3.20 -19.86 9.50
CA PHE A 23 3.55 -19.45 10.86
C PHE A 23 4.92 -18.76 10.93
N LEU A 24 5.95 -19.37 10.34
CA LEU A 24 7.30 -18.79 10.29
C LEU A 24 7.32 -17.47 9.52
N GLY A 25 6.55 -17.36 8.43
CA GLY A 25 6.40 -16.13 7.67
C GLY A 25 5.78 -15.02 8.52
N THR A 26 4.77 -15.35 9.33
CA THR A 26 4.16 -14.40 10.28
C THR A 26 5.18 -13.90 11.30
N LEU A 27 5.93 -14.80 11.95
CA LEU A 27 6.98 -14.41 12.90
C LEU A 27 8.08 -13.58 12.23
N THR A 28 8.49 -13.97 11.03
CA THR A 28 9.54 -13.28 10.25
C THR A 28 9.12 -11.86 9.90
N LEU A 29 7.88 -11.67 9.47
CA LEU A 29 7.33 -10.36 9.14
C LEU A 29 7.24 -9.45 10.38
N MET A 30 6.71 -9.99 11.48
CA MET A 30 6.46 -9.20 12.70
C MET A 30 7.72 -8.87 13.49
N GLY A 31 8.74 -9.75 13.46
CA GLY A 31 10.00 -9.57 14.18
C GLY A 31 11.15 -9.15 13.26
N PRO A 32 11.90 -10.10 12.66
CA PRO A 32 13.10 -9.83 11.88
C PRO A 32 12.95 -8.77 10.80
N VAL A 33 11.91 -8.83 9.96
CA VAL A 33 11.71 -7.86 8.87
C VAL A 33 11.41 -6.47 9.43
N ARG A 34 10.50 -6.36 10.40
CA ARG A 34 10.17 -5.08 11.04
C ARG A 34 11.37 -4.47 11.75
N TRP A 35 12.15 -5.28 12.46
CA TRP A 35 13.37 -4.85 13.14
C TRP A 35 14.44 -4.40 12.14
N ALA A 36 14.70 -5.21 11.11
CA ALA A 36 15.72 -4.91 10.11
C ALA A 36 15.38 -3.66 9.30
N THR A 37 14.13 -3.49 8.89
CA THR A 37 13.67 -2.28 8.17
C THR A 37 13.70 -1.04 9.07
N GLY A 38 13.29 -1.17 10.35
CA GLY A 38 13.40 -0.08 11.33
C GLY A 38 14.86 0.34 11.56
N TYR A 39 15.76 -0.63 11.76
CA TYR A 39 17.18 -0.38 11.92
C TYR A 39 17.81 0.23 10.67
N ALA A 40 17.52 -0.33 9.49
CA ALA A 40 18.03 0.17 8.20
C ALA A 40 17.67 1.65 8.01
N ARG A 41 16.41 2.02 8.28
CA ARG A 41 15.95 3.41 8.18
C ARG A 41 16.62 4.32 9.21
N ALA A 42 16.71 3.89 10.46
CA ALA A 42 17.36 4.66 11.52
C ALA A 42 18.87 4.88 11.25
N ALA A 43 19.52 3.89 10.64
CA ALA A 43 20.92 3.95 10.25
C ALA A 43 21.15 4.64 8.89
N GLY A 44 20.09 5.19 8.25
CA GLY A 44 20.20 5.86 6.97
C GLY A 44 20.66 4.95 5.82
N TRP A 45 20.39 3.65 5.90
CA TRP A 45 20.74 2.70 4.85
C TRP A 45 20.08 3.08 3.54
N SER A 46 20.77 2.77 2.44
CA SER A 46 20.15 2.91 1.12
C SER A 46 19.00 1.91 0.97
N GLU A 47 17.94 2.28 0.25
CA GLU A 47 16.80 1.39 0.03
C GLU A 47 17.19 0.08 -0.65
N GLY A 48 18.18 0.09 -1.55
CA GLY A 48 18.70 -1.13 -2.15
C GLY A 48 19.24 -2.11 -1.10
N SER A 49 19.87 -1.59 -0.04
CA SER A 49 20.36 -2.37 1.10
C SER A 49 19.22 -2.85 1.99
N GLU A 50 18.21 -2.01 2.26
CA GLU A 50 16.98 -2.41 2.98
C GLU A 50 16.26 -3.55 2.23
N LYS A 51 16.02 -3.37 0.93
CA LYS A 51 15.37 -4.36 0.05
C LYS A 51 16.16 -5.66 -0.03
N LEU A 52 17.49 -5.58 -0.22
CA LEU A 52 18.36 -6.76 -0.22
C LEU A 52 18.29 -7.51 1.12
N THR A 53 18.26 -6.78 2.24
CA THR A 53 18.14 -7.37 3.57
C THR A 53 16.80 -8.08 3.74
N VAL A 54 15.69 -7.45 3.32
CA VAL A 54 14.37 -8.08 3.34
C VAL A 54 14.33 -9.32 2.44
N PHE A 55 14.92 -9.27 1.24
CA PHE A 55 15.02 -10.43 0.37
C PHE A 55 15.90 -11.53 0.93
N ALA A 56 17.01 -11.20 1.60
CA ALA A 56 17.83 -12.17 2.29
C ALA A 56 17.06 -12.86 3.42
N LEU A 57 16.26 -12.12 4.19
CA LEU A 57 15.38 -12.69 5.21
C LEU A 57 14.29 -13.59 4.61
N ILE A 58 13.67 -13.19 3.48
CA ILE A 58 12.69 -14.01 2.77
C ILE A 58 13.34 -15.28 2.21
N GLY A 59 14.54 -15.18 1.63
CA GLY A 59 15.30 -16.32 1.13
C GLY A 59 15.69 -17.28 2.25
N ALA A 60 16.14 -16.76 3.38
CA ALA A 60 16.43 -17.54 4.59
C ALA A 60 15.16 -18.23 5.11
N LEU A 61 14.03 -17.52 5.17
CA LEU A 61 12.72 -18.09 5.53
C LEU A 61 12.31 -19.21 4.57
N ALA A 62 12.45 -19.02 3.26
CA ALA A 62 12.12 -20.04 2.26
C ALA A 62 12.99 -21.29 2.45
N ALA A 63 14.30 -21.14 2.62
CA ALA A 63 15.20 -22.26 2.86
C ALA A 63 14.90 -22.98 4.18
N VAL A 64 14.73 -22.24 5.28
CA VAL A 64 14.42 -22.80 6.60
C VAL A 64 13.07 -23.51 6.60
N SER A 65 12.04 -22.92 6.00
CA SER A 65 10.70 -23.54 5.92
C SER A 65 10.71 -24.83 5.08
N LEU A 66 11.44 -24.86 3.96
CA LEU A 66 11.61 -26.06 3.14
C LEU A 66 12.36 -27.17 3.89
N LEU A 67 13.45 -26.82 4.57
CA LEU A 67 14.25 -27.77 5.37
C LEU A 67 13.43 -28.34 6.53
N LEU A 68 12.72 -27.48 7.27
CA LEU A 68 11.85 -27.90 8.37
C LEU A 68 10.72 -28.79 7.87
N ALA A 69 10.06 -28.44 6.75
CA ALA A 69 9.03 -29.28 6.16
C ALA A 69 9.59 -30.66 5.77
N ALA A 70 10.76 -30.71 5.12
CA ALA A 70 11.40 -31.98 4.75
C ALA A 70 11.75 -32.84 5.97
N LEU A 71 12.26 -32.22 7.04
CA LEU A 71 12.58 -32.90 8.29
C LEU A 71 11.33 -33.42 8.99
N LEU A 72 10.28 -32.60 9.07
CA LEU A 72 8.99 -32.99 9.67
C LEU A 72 8.35 -34.13 8.89
N THR A 73 8.29 -34.07 7.56
CA THR A 73 7.78 -35.17 6.73
C THR A 73 8.53 -36.47 7.00
N ARG A 74 9.87 -36.44 6.99
CA ARG A 74 10.68 -37.64 7.26
C ARG A 74 10.40 -38.20 8.66
N LYS A 75 10.33 -37.33 9.67
CA LYS A 75 10.04 -37.75 11.05
C LYS A 75 8.63 -38.36 11.17
N THR A 76 7.62 -37.74 10.57
CA THR A 76 6.24 -38.24 10.55
C THR A 76 6.15 -39.60 9.85
N GLU A 77 6.88 -39.81 8.74
CA GLU A 77 6.93 -41.11 8.05
C GLU A 77 7.65 -42.19 8.87
N SER A 78 8.74 -41.84 9.56
CA SER A 78 9.50 -42.77 10.40
C SER A 78 8.84 -43.09 11.73
N ALA A 79 7.75 -42.40 12.09
CA ALA A 79 7.10 -42.59 13.38
C ALA A 79 6.38 -43.95 13.46
N ALA A 80 6.82 -44.77 14.42
CA ALA A 80 6.21 -46.07 14.69
C ALA A 80 4.83 -45.97 15.37
N GLY A 81 4.62 -44.92 16.20
CA GLY A 81 3.41 -44.74 16.99
C GLY A 81 2.42 -43.69 16.43
N PRO A 82 1.14 -43.75 16.85
CA PRO A 82 0.11 -42.78 16.44
C PRO A 82 0.46 -41.35 16.85
N ALA A 83 1.14 -41.17 17.99
CA ALA A 83 1.58 -39.86 18.47
C ALA A 83 2.52 -39.15 17.48
N GLY A 84 3.46 -39.85 16.85
CA GLY A 84 4.35 -39.23 15.86
C GLY A 84 3.69 -39.06 14.49
N ARG A 85 2.81 -39.99 14.10
CA ARG A 85 2.09 -39.94 12.81
C ARG A 85 1.06 -38.82 12.74
N TRP A 86 0.39 -38.53 13.85
CA TRP A 86 -0.65 -37.49 13.92
C TRP A 86 -0.21 -36.25 14.68
N GLY A 87 0.66 -36.39 15.68
CA GLY A 87 1.07 -35.27 16.53
C GLY A 87 1.91 -34.24 15.79
N LEU A 88 2.81 -34.63 14.87
CA LEU A 88 3.60 -33.67 14.09
C LEU A 88 2.74 -32.87 13.09
N PRO A 89 1.84 -33.50 12.31
CA PRO A 89 0.86 -32.75 11.52
C PRO A 89 -0.05 -31.87 12.37
N ALA A 90 -0.57 -32.38 13.50
CA ALA A 90 -1.42 -31.62 14.39
C ALA A 90 -0.69 -30.40 14.98
N ALA A 91 0.58 -30.53 15.36
CA ALA A 91 1.39 -29.42 15.83
C ALA A 91 1.62 -28.37 14.72
N SER A 92 1.86 -28.79 13.48
CA SER A 92 1.99 -27.86 12.35
C SER A 92 0.67 -27.12 12.10
N LEU A 93 -0.46 -27.81 12.18
CA LEU A 93 -1.79 -27.20 12.10
C LEU A 93 -2.02 -26.21 13.25
N ALA A 94 -1.65 -26.57 14.48
CA ALA A 94 -1.79 -25.69 15.63
C ALA A 94 -0.97 -24.40 15.47
N LEU A 95 0.25 -24.48 14.94
CA LEU A 95 1.06 -23.30 14.61
C LEU A 95 0.42 -22.44 13.52
N PHE A 96 -0.10 -23.06 12.45
CA PHE A 96 -0.85 -22.36 11.42
C PHE A 96 -2.06 -21.62 12.00
N LEU A 97 -2.87 -22.31 12.82
CA LEU A 97 -4.04 -21.75 13.47
C LEU A 97 -3.67 -20.63 14.45
N ALA A 98 -2.54 -20.74 15.16
CA ALA A 98 -2.03 -19.69 16.03
C ALA A 98 -1.64 -18.42 15.23
N ALA A 99 -0.94 -18.57 14.10
CA ALA A 99 -0.67 -17.44 13.21
C ALA A 99 -1.94 -16.85 12.62
N LEU A 100 -2.89 -17.71 12.21
CA LEU A 100 -4.19 -17.25 11.71
C LEU A 100 -4.95 -16.45 12.77
N ALA A 101 -4.99 -16.94 14.01
CA ALA A 101 -5.61 -16.25 15.15
C ALA A 101 -4.95 -14.90 15.43
N LEU A 102 -3.62 -14.80 15.25
CA LEU A 102 -2.89 -13.54 15.40
C LEU A 102 -3.31 -12.52 14.33
N TRP A 103 -3.41 -12.92 13.06
CA TRP A 103 -3.88 -12.05 11.98
C TRP A 103 -5.36 -11.67 12.08
N LEU A 104 -6.17 -12.50 12.72
CA LEU A 104 -7.57 -12.21 13.04
C LEU A 104 -7.73 -11.34 14.29
N ASN A 105 -6.64 -10.96 14.95
CA ASN A 105 -6.64 -10.06 16.10
C ASN A 105 -5.81 -8.80 15.80
N PRO A 106 -6.41 -7.78 15.15
CA PRO A 106 -5.70 -6.57 14.74
C PRO A 106 -5.02 -5.82 15.89
N LYS A 107 -5.56 -5.87 17.12
CA LYS A 107 -4.93 -5.25 18.30
C LYS A 107 -3.52 -5.77 18.58
N LEU A 108 -3.26 -7.06 18.34
CA LEU A 108 -1.94 -7.66 18.52
C LEU A 108 -0.94 -7.26 17.42
N ILE A 109 -1.42 -6.91 16.22
CA ILE A 109 -0.57 -6.54 15.07
C ILE A 109 -0.32 -5.03 15.00
N ASN A 110 -1.38 -4.24 15.22
CA ASN A 110 -1.34 -2.80 15.07
C ASN A 110 -0.60 -2.11 16.23
N GLY A 111 -0.49 -2.75 17.39
CA GLY A 111 -0.04 -2.11 18.63
C GLY A 111 -0.96 -0.94 19.02
N ALA A 112 -0.51 -0.08 19.95
CA ALA A 112 -1.23 1.13 20.34
C ALA A 112 -1.09 2.26 19.30
N ALA A 113 -1.33 1.97 18.02
CA ALA A 113 -1.37 2.99 16.98
C ALA A 113 -2.57 3.91 17.23
N ALA A 114 -2.30 5.14 17.66
CA ALA A 114 -3.34 6.13 17.91
C ALA A 114 -4.00 6.58 16.58
N PRO A 115 -5.30 6.88 16.58
CA PRO A 115 -5.92 7.57 15.46
C PRO A 115 -5.21 8.89 15.15
N GLY A 116 -5.19 9.27 13.88
CA GLY A 116 -4.74 10.58 13.45
C GLY A 116 -5.67 11.71 13.93
N PRO A 117 -5.26 12.98 13.78
CA PRO A 117 -6.09 14.12 14.14
C PRO A 117 -7.39 14.14 13.33
N ALA A 118 -8.40 14.81 13.88
CA ALA A 118 -9.63 15.09 13.17
C ALA A 118 -9.42 16.09 12.04
N GLU A 119 -9.97 15.75 10.87
CA GLU A 119 -9.91 16.56 9.67
C GLU A 119 -11.33 16.92 9.21
N SER A 120 -11.62 18.22 9.13
CA SER A 120 -12.91 18.71 8.63
C SER A 120 -12.87 18.86 7.10
N PHE A 121 -13.85 18.25 6.43
CA PHE A 121 -14.05 18.34 4.99
C PHE A 121 -15.46 18.86 4.70
N SER A 122 -15.56 20.13 4.30
CA SER A 122 -16.75 20.90 3.85
C SER A 122 -18.03 20.76 4.70
N TRP A 123 -18.56 19.55 4.82
CA TRP A 123 -19.80 19.20 5.50
C TRP A 123 -19.60 18.28 6.73
N SER A 124 -18.44 17.63 6.91
CA SER A 124 -18.26 16.63 7.99
C SER A 124 -16.85 16.57 8.58
N GLU A 125 -16.74 15.95 9.75
CA GLU A 125 -15.46 15.66 10.42
C GLU A 125 -15.08 14.19 10.20
N PHE A 126 -13.82 13.95 9.84
CA PHE A 126 -13.28 12.63 9.58
C PHE A 126 -12.05 12.39 10.46
N VAL A 127 -12.04 11.25 11.14
CA VAL A 127 -10.89 10.75 11.90
C VAL A 127 -10.43 9.45 11.27
N PHE A 128 -9.11 9.27 11.19
CA PHE A 128 -8.51 8.21 10.42
C PHE A 128 -7.64 7.33 11.31
N GLY A 129 -7.76 6.00 11.21
CA GLY A 129 -6.99 5.12 12.07
C GLY A 129 -7.04 3.64 11.71
N PRO A 130 -6.50 2.78 12.59
CA PRO A 130 -6.51 1.33 12.41
C PRO A 130 -7.91 0.73 12.63
N TYR A 131 -8.05 -0.57 12.35
CA TYR A 131 -9.28 -1.33 12.61
C TYR A 131 -9.75 -1.16 14.07
N PRO A 132 -10.99 -0.67 14.29
CA PRO A 132 -11.56 -0.50 15.63
C PRO A 132 -12.18 -1.82 16.09
N GLU A 133 -11.74 -2.33 17.25
CA GLU A 133 -12.45 -3.42 17.92
C GLU A 133 -13.68 -2.90 18.69
N GLU A 134 -14.55 -3.80 19.14
CA GLU A 134 -15.76 -3.54 19.92
C GLU A 134 -15.64 -2.40 20.95
N GLU A 135 -14.62 -2.43 21.82
CA GLU A 135 -14.39 -1.40 22.84
C GLU A 135 -14.21 -0.01 22.21
N ARG A 136 -13.48 0.07 21.08
CA ARG A 136 -13.28 1.32 20.36
C ARG A 136 -14.56 1.76 19.66
N LEU A 137 -15.35 0.84 19.11
CA LEU A 137 -16.65 1.17 18.50
C LEU A 137 -17.61 1.79 19.53
N LYS A 138 -17.66 1.22 20.75
CA LYS A 138 -18.42 1.80 21.87
C LYS A 138 -17.90 3.18 22.27
N ALA A 139 -16.58 3.35 22.36
CA ALA A 139 -15.96 4.64 22.64
C ALA A 139 -16.28 5.69 21.55
N LEU A 140 -16.19 5.32 20.27
CA LEU A 140 -16.56 6.19 19.15
C LEU A 140 -18.02 6.64 19.25
N LYS A 141 -18.94 5.73 19.60
CA LYS A 141 -20.34 6.13 19.83
C LYS A 141 -20.47 7.13 20.97
N ALA A 142 -19.78 6.91 22.09
CA ALA A 142 -19.78 7.82 23.24
C ALA A 142 -19.12 9.19 22.92
N GLU A 143 -18.13 9.21 22.03
CA GLU A 143 -17.47 10.42 21.50
C GLU A 143 -18.32 11.18 20.46
N GLY A 144 -19.55 10.72 20.19
CA GLY A 144 -20.50 11.38 19.30
C GLY A 144 -20.30 11.08 17.81
N TYR A 145 -19.58 10.01 17.45
CA TYR A 145 -19.45 9.61 16.05
C TYR A 145 -20.80 9.14 15.49
N THR A 146 -21.06 9.55 14.25
CA THR A 146 -22.26 9.19 13.50
C THR A 146 -22.14 7.78 12.94
N ALA A 147 -20.99 7.47 12.33
CA ALA A 147 -20.74 6.19 11.68
C ALA A 147 -19.25 5.85 11.60
N VAL A 148 -18.95 4.57 11.37
CA VAL A 148 -17.63 4.05 11.00
C VAL A 148 -17.64 3.71 9.52
N ILE A 149 -16.57 4.10 8.82
CA ILE A 149 -16.36 3.79 7.41
C ILE A 149 -15.26 2.75 7.29
N SER A 150 -15.64 1.54 6.90
CA SER A 150 -14.72 0.42 6.72
C SER A 150 -14.24 0.35 5.28
N LEU A 151 -12.93 0.46 5.09
CA LEU A 151 -12.24 0.29 3.80
C LEU A 151 -11.79 -1.15 3.55
N LEU A 152 -12.16 -2.09 4.43
CA LEU A 152 -11.88 -3.50 4.26
C LEU A 152 -12.61 -4.05 3.04
N SER A 153 -11.99 -4.98 2.32
CA SER A 153 -12.51 -5.59 1.12
C SER A 153 -12.71 -7.09 1.31
N PRO A 154 -13.90 -7.64 0.96
CA PRO A 154 -14.15 -9.08 1.01
C PRO A 154 -13.28 -9.88 0.04
N ALA A 155 -12.59 -9.23 -0.90
CA ALA A 155 -11.64 -9.88 -1.79
C ALA A 155 -10.28 -10.19 -1.11
N VAL A 156 -9.99 -9.61 0.06
CA VAL A 156 -8.73 -9.84 0.79
C VAL A 156 -8.90 -11.02 1.74
N LEU A 157 -8.90 -12.22 1.16
CA LEU A 157 -9.05 -13.48 1.88
C LEU A 157 -7.79 -13.84 2.70
N PRO A 158 -7.94 -14.57 3.82
CA PRO A 158 -9.20 -14.89 4.52
C PRO A 158 -9.60 -13.84 5.58
N PHE A 159 -8.79 -12.81 5.81
CA PHE A 159 -8.85 -11.99 7.02
C PHE A 159 -9.98 -10.96 6.99
N GLU A 160 -10.02 -10.14 5.92
CA GLU A 160 -10.92 -8.99 5.88
C GLU A 160 -12.41 -9.36 5.85
N PRO A 161 -12.87 -10.45 5.20
CA PRO A 161 -14.27 -10.86 5.29
C PRO A 161 -14.72 -11.21 6.72
N LEU A 162 -13.90 -11.94 7.46
CA LEU A 162 -14.21 -12.34 8.83
C LEU A 162 -14.25 -11.13 9.76
N LEU A 163 -13.28 -10.22 9.61
CA LEU A 163 -13.23 -8.98 10.38
C LEU A 163 -14.39 -8.05 10.04
N LEU A 164 -14.83 -7.99 8.78
CA LEU A 164 -15.99 -7.19 8.38
C LEU A 164 -17.30 -7.75 8.93
N ALA A 165 -17.46 -9.07 8.98
CA ALA A 165 -18.62 -9.71 9.59
C ALA A 165 -18.70 -9.39 11.08
N ARG A 166 -17.58 -9.53 11.79
CA ARG A 166 -17.44 -9.17 13.21
C ARG A 166 -17.71 -7.69 13.46
N GLU A 167 -17.10 -6.82 12.66
CA GLU A 167 -17.29 -5.36 12.74
C GLU A 167 -18.76 -4.97 12.59
N ARG A 168 -19.50 -5.62 11.69
CA ARG A 168 -20.93 -5.36 11.48
C ARG A 168 -21.76 -5.70 12.71
N GLU A 169 -21.46 -6.82 13.37
CA GLU A 169 -22.15 -7.24 14.59
C GLU A 169 -21.82 -6.28 15.74
N GLU A 170 -20.53 -6.02 15.98
CA GLU A 170 -20.07 -5.14 17.06
C GLU A 170 -20.54 -3.69 16.88
N ALA A 171 -20.56 -3.17 15.65
CA ALA A 171 -21.07 -1.83 15.35
C ALA A 171 -22.57 -1.72 15.64
N LYS A 172 -23.35 -2.75 15.27
CA LYS A 172 -24.78 -2.84 15.57
C LYS A 172 -25.03 -2.85 17.08
N GLU A 173 -24.27 -3.64 17.83
CA GLU A 173 -24.35 -3.69 19.30
C GLU A 173 -23.97 -2.37 19.96
N ALA A 174 -22.96 -1.68 19.42
CA ALA A 174 -22.57 -0.34 19.87
C ALA A 174 -23.56 0.77 19.47
N GLY A 175 -24.57 0.47 18.65
CA GLY A 175 -25.51 1.47 18.12
C GLY A 175 -24.84 2.48 17.17
N LEU A 176 -23.77 2.06 16.49
CA LEU A 176 -22.99 2.85 15.56
C LEU A 176 -23.22 2.35 14.12
N GLU A 177 -23.50 3.26 13.19
CA GLU A 177 -23.69 2.85 11.79
C GLU A 177 -22.36 2.38 11.20
N LEU A 178 -22.38 1.24 10.49
CA LEU A 178 -21.26 0.78 9.68
C LEU A 178 -21.53 1.08 8.20
N ILE A 179 -20.69 1.93 7.61
CA ILE A 179 -20.69 2.25 6.19
C ILE A 179 -19.54 1.50 5.54
N HIS A 180 -19.85 0.60 4.61
CA HIS A 180 -18.84 -0.22 3.94
C HIS A 180 -18.46 0.36 2.58
N ILE A 181 -17.21 0.81 2.43
CA ILE A 181 -16.67 1.36 1.18
C ILE A 181 -15.35 0.61 0.88
N PRO A 182 -15.42 -0.62 0.37
CA PRO A 182 -14.24 -1.48 0.25
C PRO A 182 -13.19 -0.84 -0.65
N MET A 183 -11.91 -0.86 -0.25
CA MET A 183 -10.82 -0.41 -1.11
C MET A 183 -9.77 -1.51 -1.27
N LEU A 184 -9.26 -1.62 -2.49
CA LEU A 184 -8.16 -2.49 -2.86
C LEU A 184 -6.86 -1.69 -3.02
N PRO A 185 -5.68 -2.30 -2.81
CA PRO A 185 -4.40 -1.61 -2.88
C PRO A 185 -3.92 -1.28 -4.32
N TRP A 186 -4.82 -1.27 -5.31
CA TRP A 186 -4.56 -0.88 -6.69
C TRP A 186 -5.59 0.12 -7.20
N VAL A 187 -5.15 1.07 -8.06
CA VAL A 187 -5.95 2.24 -8.46
C VAL A 187 -7.20 1.86 -9.26
N SER A 188 -7.09 0.83 -10.09
CA SER A 188 -8.09 0.41 -11.09
C SER A 188 -9.34 -0.26 -10.52
N ALA A 189 -9.39 -0.59 -9.22
CA ALA A 189 -10.53 -1.29 -8.61
C ALA A 189 -11.27 -0.47 -7.53
N ASN A 190 -11.13 0.86 -7.55
CA ASN A 190 -11.70 1.76 -6.54
C ASN A 190 -12.70 2.78 -7.15
N ASP A 191 -13.33 2.48 -8.29
CA ASP A 191 -14.22 3.42 -9.01
C ASP A 191 -15.54 3.69 -8.28
N HIS A 192 -16.00 2.75 -7.46
CA HIS A 192 -17.21 2.87 -6.66
C HIS A 192 -17.07 3.84 -5.47
N VAL A 193 -15.85 4.23 -5.08
CA VAL A 193 -15.61 5.10 -3.92
C VAL A 193 -16.16 6.51 -4.16
N THR A 194 -15.99 7.07 -5.36
CA THR A 194 -16.47 8.43 -5.67
C THR A 194 -17.99 8.56 -5.59
N PRO A 195 -18.80 7.65 -6.18
CA PRO A 195 -20.24 7.61 -5.93
C PRO A 195 -20.59 7.48 -4.44
N ALA A 196 -19.90 6.62 -3.69
CA ALA A 196 -20.17 6.43 -2.26
C ALA A 196 -19.92 7.72 -1.45
N LEU A 197 -18.87 8.49 -1.77
CA LEU A 197 -18.60 9.79 -1.16
C LEU A 197 -19.69 10.83 -1.48
N LYS A 198 -20.24 10.81 -2.70
CA LYS A 198 -21.37 11.70 -3.06
C LYS A 198 -22.62 11.36 -2.27
N GLU A 199 -22.92 10.07 -2.09
CA GLU A 199 -24.05 9.65 -1.24
C GLU A 199 -23.82 10.02 0.22
N LEU A 200 -22.59 9.89 0.72
CA LEU A 200 -22.25 10.32 2.07
C LEU A 200 -22.45 11.83 2.26
N ALA A 201 -22.04 12.65 1.28
CA ALA A 201 -22.23 14.10 1.30
C ALA A 201 -23.72 14.50 1.31
N LYS A 202 -24.58 13.75 0.61
CA LYS A 202 -26.04 13.98 0.60
C LYS A 202 -26.71 13.68 1.94
N ARG A 203 -26.15 12.78 2.75
CA ARG A 203 -26.69 12.45 4.08
C ARG A 203 -26.59 13.60 5.07
N GLY A 204 -25.73 14.59 4.80
CA GLY A 204 -25.55 15.75 5.65
C GLY A 204 -24.38 15.60 6.62
N PRO A 205 -24.21 16.57 7.54
CA PRO A 205 -23.05 16.65 8.41
C PRO A 205 -23.00 15.50 9.42
N GLY A 206 -21.80 14.99 9.67
CA GLY A 206 -21.55 13.92 10.63
C GLY A 206 -20.08 13.84 11.04
N LYS A 207 -19.81 13.01 12.04
CA LYS A 207 -18.47 12.68 12.50
C LYS A 207 -18.17 11.22 12.19
N TYR A 208 -17.21 10.98 11.31
CA TYR A 208 -16.92 9.66 10.74
C TYR A 208 -15.54 9.17 11.17
N TYR A 209 -15.45 7.89 11.55
CA TYR A 209 -14.17 7.23 11.75
C TYR A 209 -13.88 6.31 10.56
N VAL A 210 -12.82 6.61 9.81
CA VAL A 210 -12.43 5.86 8.61
C VAL A 210 -11.23 5.00 8.92
N HIS A 211 -11.28 3.71 8.57
CA HIS A 211 -10.17 2.81 8.80
C HIS A 211 -9.98 1.81 7.67
N CYS A 212 -8.78 1.23 7.65
CA CYS A 212 -8.51 -0.02 6.97
C CYS A 212 -7.91 -1.00 8.00
N TYR A 213 -7.20 -2.04 7.56
CA TYR A 213 -6.58 -2.98 8.49
C TYR A 213 -5.53 -2.31 9.40
N LEU A 214 -4.53 -1.63 8.80
CA LEU A 214 -3.45 -0.94 9.53
C LEU A 214 -3.69 0.57 9.73
N GLY A 215 -4.68 1.16 9.06
CA GLY A 215 -4.93 2.60 9.10
C GLY A 215 -3.91 3.48 8.34
N LYS A 216 -3.21 2.93 7.34
CA LYS A 216 -2.14 3.63 6.60
C LYS A 216 -2.50 3.84 5.13
N ASP A 217 -2.17 2.88 4.27
CA ASP A 217 -2.16 3.07 2.81
C ASP A 217 -3.55 3.44 2.23
N ARG A 218 -4.57 2.59 2.42
CA ARG A 218 -5.93 2.84 1.89
C ARG A 218 -6.58 4.09 2.48
N VAL A 219 -6.27 4.39 3.73
CA VAL A 219 -6.80 5.54 4.46
C VAL A 219 -6.29 6.85 3.84
N ASN A 220 -5.00 6.95 3.53
CA ASN A 220 -4.42 8.12 2.88
C ASN A 220 -4.96 8.33 1.45
N VAL A 221 -5.18 7.25 0.70
CA VAL A 221 -5.81 7.35 -0.62
C VAL A 221 -7.27 7.81 -0.50
N PHE A 222 -8.01 7.33 0.50
CA PHE A 222 -9.36 7.79 0.79
C PHE A 222 -9.39 9.27 1.16
N LYS A 223 -8.44 9.77 1.96
CA LYS A 223 -8.30 11.20 2.27
C LYS A 223 -8.19 12.05 1.00
N ARG A 224 -7.39 11.62 0.02
CA ARG A 224 -7.27 12.31 -1.26
C ARG A 224 -8.58 12.34 -2.04
N LEU A 225 -9.28 11.21 -2.14
CA LEU A 225 -10.59 11.14 -2.78
C LEU A 225 -11.60 12.06 -2.10
N LEU A 226 -11.58 12.12 -0.77
CA LEU A 226 -12.45 12.99 0.02
C LEU A 226 -12.13 14.48 -0.21
N ALA A 227 -10.85 14.86 -0.22
CA ALA A 227 -10.42 16.21 -0.55
C ALA A 227 -10.88 16.62 -1.96
N ALA A 228 -10.65 15.74 -2.94
CA ALA A 228 -11.06 15.96 -4.32
C ALA A 228 -12.59 16.12 -4.45
N ALA A 229 -13.37 15.28 -3.77
CA ALA A 229 -14.83 15.34 -3.79
C ALA A 229 -15.42 16.55 -3.05
N SER A 230 -14.73 17.05 -2.03
CA SER A 230 -15.18 18.18 -1.21
C SER A 230 -14.73 19.56 -1.74
N GLY A 231 -13.90 19.58 -2.80
CA GLY A 231 -13.26 20.80 -3.30
C GLY A 231 -12.19 21.35 -2.36
N GLY A 232 -11.82 20.59 -1.32
CA GLY A 232 -10.81 20.96 -0.34
C GLY A 232 -9.41 20.58 -0.76
N ALA A 233 -8.40 21.28 -0.21
CA ALA A 233 -7.03 20.81 -0.28
C ALA A 233 -6.84 19.65 0.71
N VAL A 234 -6.07 18.63 0.33
CA VAL A 234 -5.57 17.62 1.28
C VAL A 234 -4.71 18.37 2.30
N LYS A 235 -5.18 18.52 3.53
CA LYS A 235 -4.33 18.96 4.65
C LYS A 235 -3.27 17.88 4.86
N GLU A 236 -2.04 18.30 5.12
CA GLU A 236 -0.82 17.48 5.13
C GLU A 236 -1.09 16.00 5.46
N LEU A 237 -0.85 15.11 4.48
CA LEU A 237 -0.80 13.69 4.74
C LEU A 237 0.31 13.47 5.77
N ASP A 238 0.01 12.79 6.88
CA ASP A 238 0.99 12.49 7.91
C ASP A 238 2.20 11.78 7.28
N ALA A 239 3.30 12.52 7.19
CA ALA A 239 4.53 12.09 6.53
C ALA A 239 5.14 10.85 7.19
N SER A 240 4.77 10.54 8.43
CA SER A 240 5.21 9.33 9.14
C SER A 240 4.49 8.07 8.66
N SER A 241 3.31 8.24 8.04
CA SER A 241 2.44 7.17 7.55
C SER A 241 2.48 7.00 6.02
N ALA A 242 2.81 8.07 5.30
CA ALA A 242 2.85 8.11 3.84
C ALA A 242 4.16 7.51 3.29
N ARG A 243 4.09 6.71 2.22
CA ARG A 243 5.30 6.29 1.52
C ARG A 243 5.80 7.46 0.67
N THR A 244 7.09 7.77 0.74
CA THR A 244 7.68 8.89 -0.03
C THR A 244 8.60 8.36 -1.11
N LEU A 245 8.88 9.19 -2.12
CA LEU A 245 9.88 8.88 -3.15
C LEU A 245 11.32 9.06 -2.65
N LYS A 246 11.53 9.60 -1.43
CA LYS A 246 12.86 9.76 -0.84
C LYS A 246 13.44 8.38 -0.53
N GLY A 247 14.61 8.12 -1.11
CA GLY A 247 15.33 6.86 -0.93
C GLY A 247 15.04 5.82 -2.02
N ILE A 248 13.97 5.98 -2.81
CA ILE A 248 13.60 5.05 -3.87
C ILE A 248 14.48 5.27 -5.10
N LYS A 249 15.17 4.20 -5.49
CA LYS A 249 16.11 4.22 -6.63
C LYS A 249 15.45 3.88 -7.96
N SER A 250 14.36 3.12 -7.96
CA SER A 250 13.74 2.63 -9.18
C SER A 250 12.30 2.19 -8.98
N PHE A 251 11.49 2.40 -10.00
CA PHE A 251 10.27 1.66 -10.27
C PHE A 251 10.53 0.47 -11.19
N GLU A 252 9.53 -0.35 -11.45
CA GLU A 252 9.61 -1.52 -12.32
C GLU A 252 10.13 -1.16 -13.71
N ARG A 253 9.71 0.00 -14.22
CA ARG A 253 10.06 0.52 -15.55
C ARG A 253 11.37 1.32 -15.58
N GLY A 254 12.12 1.32 -14.48
CA GLY A 254 13.48 1.85 -14.39
C GLY A 254 13.72 2.89 -13.30
N GLU A 255 14.82 3.62 -13.43
CA GLU A 255 15.40 4.41 -12.33
C GLU A 255 14.62 5.70 -12.02
N ILE A 256 14.65 6.07 -10.75
CA ILE A 256 14.16 7.35 -10.24
C ILE A 256 15.37 8.25 -9.98
N LYS A 257 15.31 9.48 -10.50
CA LYS A 257 16.35 10.49 -10.34
C LYS A 257 15.77 11.69 -9.60
N GLU A 258 16.36 12.06 -8.47
CA GLU A 258 16.06 13.35 -7.82
C GLU A 258 16.81 14.45 -8.56
N LEU A 259 16.09 15.32 -9.26
CA LEU A 259 16.68 16.42 -10.04
C LEU A 259 16.98 17.64 -9.15
N GLU A 260 16.13 17.83 -8.15
CA GLU A 260 16.22 18.85 -7.11
C GLU A 260 15.44 18.35 -5.88
N ARG A 261 15.64 18.97 -4.71
CA ARG A 261 14.90 18.64 -3.50
C ARG A 261 13.39 18.59 -3.78
N ASP A 262 12.79 17.43 -3.54
CA ASP A 262 11.36 17.16 -3.75
C ASP A 262 10.91 17.28 -5.23
N VAL A 263 11.82 17.12 -6.18
CA VAL A 263 11.55 17.02 -7.63
C VAL A 263 12.16 15.74 -8.19
N TYR A 264 11.29 14.80 -8.54
CA TYR A 264 11.67 13.46 -8.95
C TYR A 264 11.35 13.24 -10.43
N LEU A 265 12.29 12.67 -11.18
CA LEU A 265 12.08 12.13 -12.51
C LEU A 265 11.99 10.61 -12.42
N THR A 266 10.87 10.04 -12.83
CA THR A 266 10.56 8.62 -12.72
C THR A 266 10.17 8.04 -14.08
N PRO A 267 10.20 6.72 -14.29
CA PRO A 267 9.41 6.13 -15.37
C PRO A 267 7.91 6.17 -15.01
N TYR A 268 7.05 5.83 -15.97
CA TYR A 268 5.61 5.76 -15.76
C TYR A 268 5.31 4.67 -14.72
N PRO A 269 4.63 4.98 -13.60
CA PRO A 269 4.43 4.01 -12.51
C PRO A 269 3.47 2.87 -12.89
N THR A 270 3.62 1.68 -12.31
CA THR A 270 2.56 0.65 -12.32
C THR A 270 1.37 1.06 -11.44
N ASP A 271 0.25 0.32 -11.48
CA ASP A 271 -0.90 0.63 -10.64
C ASP A 271 -0.55 0.57 -9.15
N GLU A 272 0.28 -0.38 -8.75
CA GLU A 272 0.75 -0.55 -7.37
C GLU A 272 1.69 0.59 -6.95
N GLU A 273 2.62 1.00 -7.83
CA GLU A 273 3.54 2.10 -7.56
C GLU A 273 2.80 3.43 -7.51
N PHE A 274 1.83 3.62 -8.40
CA PHE A 274 0.96 4.80 -8.42
C PHE A 274 0.14 4.88 -7.13
N PHE A 275 -0.49 3.77 -6.72
CA PHE A 275 -1.22 3.71 -5.46
C PHE A 275 -0.30 3.94 -4.26
N GLY A 276 0.84 3.25 -4.22
CA GLY A 276 1.74 3.20 -3.07
C GLY A 276 2.52 4.49 -2.83
N TYR A 277 3.02 5.15 -3.88
CA TYR A 277 3.95 6.27 -3.76
C TYR A 277 3.41 7.61 -4.28
N ILE A 278 2.48 7.58 -5.24
CA ILE A 278 1.91 8.81 -5.80
C ILE A 278 0.64 9.21 -5.03
N LEU A 279 -0.31 8.28 -4.88
CA LEU A 279 -1.59 8.55 -4.21
C LEU A 279 -1.50 8.43 -2.68
N ASN A 280 -0.87 7.39 -2.15
CA ASN A 280 -0.63 7.28 -0.71
C ASN A 280 0.52 8.17 -0.23
N GLY A 281 1.40 8.60 -1.14
CA GLY A 281 2.50 9.50 -0.83
C GLY A 281 2.10 10.96 -0.74
N THR A 282 3.09 11.85 -0.60
CA THR A 282 2.88 13.30 -0.42
C THR A 282 2.85 14.09 -1.72
N VAL A 283 2.89 13.42 -2.89
CA VAL A 283 3.01 14.07 -4.21
C VAL A 283 1.94 15.15 -4.40
N GLY A 284 2.41 16.35 -4.74
CA GLY A 284 1.58 17.54 -4.95
C GLY A 284 1.29 17.81 -6.42
N THR A 285 2.23 17.50 -7.32
CA THR A 285 2.05 17.67 -8.76
C THR A 285 2.68 16.50 -9.52
N LEU A 286 1.95 16.01 -10.52
CA LEU A 286 2.39 15.02 -11.48
C LEU A 286 2.60 15.71 -12.84
N VAL A 287 3.69 15.37 -13.51
CA VAL A 287 4.10 15.99 -14.77
C VAL A 287 4.37 14.89 -15.78
N SER A 288 3.60 14.86 -16.86
CA SER A 288 3.71 13.88 -17.93
C SER A 288 4.56 14.43 -19.06
N LEU A 289 5.59 13.70 -19.46
CA LEU A 289 6.40 14.01 -20.65
C LEU A 289 5.89 13.31 -21.93
N LEU A 290 4.83 12.52 -21.80
CA LEU A 290 4.29 11.71 -22.88
C LEU A 290 3.68 12.57 -23.99
N ASP A 291 3.92 12.15 -25.23
CA ASP A 291 3.43 12.84 -26.43
C ASP A 291 2.04 12.31 -26.85
N PRO A 292 0.97 13.14 -26.87
CA PRO A 292 -0.34 12.74 -27.36
C PRO A 292 -0.38 12.47 -28.88
N ALA A 293 0.60 12.95 -29.65
CA ALA A 293 0.73 12.61 -31.06
C ALA A 293 1.22 11.19 -31.28
N ASN A 294 1.83 10.55 -30.26
CA ASN A 294 2.20 9.14 -30.31
C ASN A 294 1.00 8.25 -29.90
N PRO A 295 0.47 7.39 -30.80
CA PRO A 295 -0.65 6.52 -30.50
C PRO A 295 -0.42 5.57 -29.32
N GLU A 296 0.82 5.16 -29.07
CA GLU A 296 1.17 4.26 -27.95
C GLU A 296 1.05 4.96 -26.59
N ASN A 297 1.24 6.28 -26.55
CA ASN A 297 1.15 7.09 -25.34
C ASN A 297 -0.30 7.45 -24.98
N LEU A 298 -1.19 7.54 -25.98
CA LEU A 298 -2.57 7.99 -25.79
C LEU A 298 -3.34 7.22 -24.71
N PRO A 299 -3.30 5.87 -24.63
CA PRO A 299 -3.97 5.13 -23.55
C PRO A 299 -3.45 5.52 -22.16
N TRP A 300 -2.14 5.73 -22.02
CA TRP A 300 -1.49 6.07 -20.76
C TRP A 300 -1.81 7.49 -20.31
N ILE A 301 -1.80 8.45 -21.24
CA ILE A 301 -2.19 9.85 -20.99
C ILE A 301 -3.65 9.90 -20.53
N LYS A 302 -4.55 9.19 -21.21
CA LYS A 302 -5.98 9.13 -20.84
C LYS A 302 -6.18 8.52 -19.46
N LYS A 303 -5.49 7.40 -19.18
CA LYS A 303 -5.52 6.73 -17.88
C LYS A 303 -5.02 7.67 -16.78
N GLU A 304 -3.89 8.31 -16.99
CA GLU A 304 -3.29 9.25 -16.04
C GLU A 304 -4.21 10.45 -15.78
N ALA A 305 -4.77 11.07 -16.82
CA ALA A 305 -5.69 12.18 -16.67
C ALA A 305 -6.95 11.78 -15.87
N ALA A 306 -7.49 10.58 -16.12
CA ALA A 306 -8.62 10.05 -15.37
C ALA A 306 -8.27 9.84 -13.88
N ILE A 307 -7.09 9.28 -13.59
CA ILE A 307 -6.60 9.11 -12.22
C ILE A 307 -6.39 10.47 -11.55
N ALA A 308 -5.66 11.39 -12.19
CA ALA A 308 -5.37 12.69 -11.63
C ALA A 308 -6.64 13.48 -11.28
N GLY A 309 -7.61 13.51 -12.21
CA GLY A 309 -8.92 14.13 -11.96
C GLY A 309 -9.69 13.47 -10.83
N LYS A 310 -9.69 12.12 -10.76
CA LYS A 310 -10.39 11.36 -9.72
C LYS A 310 -9.82 11.61 -8.31
N TYR A 311 -8.50 11.67 -8.17
CA TYR A 311 -7.82 11.79 -6.87
C TYR A 311 -7.40 13.23 -6.52
N GLY A 312 -7.81 14.22 -7.32
CA GLY A 312 -7.49 15.63 -7.09
C GLY A 312 -5.99 15.95 -7.21
N LEU A 313 -5.27 15.18 -8.02
CA LEU A 313 -3.85 15.38 -8.26
C LEU A 313 -3.68 16.42 -9.37
N LYS A 314 -2.81 17.40 -9.15
CA LYS A 314 -2.46 18.36 -10.21
C LYS A 314 -1.65 17.62 -11.27
N LEU A 315 -2.15 17.62 -12.51
CA LEU A 315 -1.47 17.03 -13.66
C LEU A 315 -1.08 18.15 -14.63
N ALA A 316 0.19 18.21 -15.00
CA ALA A 316 0.69 19.01 -16.11
C ALA A 316 1.21 18.08 -17.22
N SER A 317 0.99 18.43 -18.48
CA SER A 317 1.46 17.65 -19.62
C SER A 317 2.36 18.51 -20.50
N TYR A 318 3.57 18.04 -20.73
CA TYR A 318 4.59 18.69 -21.54
C TYR A 318 5.20 17.66 -22.50
N PRO A 319 4.65 17.47 -23.71
CA PRO A 319 5.14 16.48 -24.66
C PRO A 319 6.55 16.83 -25.13
N TRP A 320 7.56 16.34 -24.41
CA TRP A 320 8.86 17.01 -24.32
C TRP A 320 9.61 17.10 -25.65
N LEU A 321 9.54 16.04 -26.45
CA LEU A 321 10.20 15.98 -27.76
C LEU A 321 9.54 16.90 -28.79
N ALA A 322 8.25 17.21 -28.63
CA ALA A 322 7.51 18.10 -29.51
C ALA A 322 7.69 19.59 -29.14
N LEU A 323 8.25 19.90 -27.97
CA LEU A 323 8.46 21.28 -27.54
C LEU A 323 9.68 21.92 -28.20
N ASP A 324 9.51 23.16 -28.66
CA ASP A 324 10.61 24.01 -29.09
C ASP A 324 11.42 24.54 -27.89
N LYS A 325 12.49 25.30 -28.17
CA LYS A 325 13.38 25.82 -27.11
C LYS A 325 12.65 26.71 -26.10
N ALA A 326 11.71 27.54 -26.55
CA ALA A 326 10.96 28.44 -25.69
C ALA A 326 9.97 27.66 -24.82
N GLY A 327 9.28 26.66 -25.39
CA GLY A 327 8.40 25.73 -24.70
C GLY A 327 9.12 24.91 -23.65
N LYS A 328 10.29 24.35 -23.97
CA LYS A 328 11.14 23.63 -22.99
C LYS A 328 11.54 24.54 -21.81
N GLN A 329 11.87 25.80 -22.07
CA GLN A 329 12.21 26.77 -21.02
C GLN A 329 11.00 27.11 -20.14
N ALA A 330 9.83 27.33 -20.75
CA ALA A 330 8.58 27.60 -20.04
C ALA A 330 8.17 26.43 -19.15
N ALA A 331 8.20 25.20 -19.69
CA ALA A 331 7.88 23.97 -18.96
C ALA A 331 8.76 23.80 -17.71
N VAL A 332 10.09 23.96 -17.82
CA VAL A 332 10.99 23.84 -16.65
C VAL A 332 10.69 24.91 -15.59
N ARG A 333 10.40 26.15 -16.01
CA ARG A 333 10.02 27.23 -15.08
C ARG A 333 8.74 26.88 -14.32
N GLU A 334 7.72 26.37 -15.02
CA GLU A 334 6.45 25.96 -14.42
C GLU A 334 6.61 24.77 -13.47
N ILE A 335 7.38 23.75 -13.87
CA ILE A 335 7.68 22.58 -13.03
C ILE A 335 8.42 22.98 -11.74
N ARG A 336 9.33 23.97 -11.83
CA ARG A 336 10.02 24.51 -10.64
C ARG A 336 9.06 25.21 -9.69
N ALA A 337 8.12 25.99 -10.21
CA ALA A 337 7.10 26.68 -9.45
C ALA A 337 5.94 25.78 -8.95
N ALA A 338 5.83 24.57 -9.49
CA ALA A 338 4.78 23.62 -9.13
C ALA A 338 4.85 23.17 -7.65
N GLN A 339 3.71 22.73 -7.14
CA GLN A 339 3.58 22.24 -5.77
C GLN A 339 4.43 20.98 -5.56
N LYS A 340 5.30 21.02 -4.55
CA LYS A 340 6.20 19.92 -4.22
C LYS A 340 5.53 18.92 -3.26
N PRO A 341 5.93 17.63 -3.29
CA PRO A 341 6.83 17.02 -4.26
C PRO A 341 6.25 16.97 -5.66
N ALA A 342 7.08 17.31 -6.65
CA ALA A 342 6.73 17.23 -8.07
C ALA A 342 7.33 15.96 -8.67
N VAL A 343 6.50 15.14 -9.31
CA VAL A 343 6.91 13.91 -9.97
C VAL A 343 6.76 14.09 -11.46
N ILE A 344 7.87 14.02 -12.18
CA ILE A 344 7.94 14.10 -13.62
C ILE A 344 8.16 12.69 -14.14
N HIS A 345 7.45 12.29 -15.19
CA HIS A 345 7.66 10.96 -15.77
C HIS A 345 7.60 10.92 -17.28
N ALA A 346 8.34 9.95 -17.81
CA ALA A 346 8.24 9.45 -19.17
C ALA A 346 7.91 7.94 -19.11
N PHE A 347 7.63 7.29 -20.24
CA PHE A 347 7.25 5.87 -20.19
C PHE A 347 8.33 4.98 -19.59
N LEU A 348 9.59 5.17 -20.00
CA LEU A 348 10.77 4.48 -19.49
C LEU A 348 11.81 5.49 -19.01
N SER A 349 12.58 5.11 -17.98
CA SER A 349 13.67 5.96 -17.45
C SER A 349 14.80 6.23 -18.46
N LYS A 350 14.95 5.35 -19.47
CA LYS A 350 15.93 5.44 -20.57
C LYS A 350 15.33 5.96 -21.87
N ALA A 351 14.10 6.46 -21.84
CA ALA A 351 13.49 7.06 -23.02
C ALA A 351 14.20 8.40 -23.35
N THR A 352 14.29 8.73 -24.65
CA THR A 352 14.98 9.94 -25.12
C THR A 352 14.47 11.21 -24.44
N GLU A 353 13.15 11.31 -24.25
CA GLU A 353 12.52 12.44 -23.56
C GLU A 353 12.99 12.60 -22.11
N CYS A 354 13.25 11.49 -21.42
CA CYS A 354 13.69 11.48 -20.03
C CYS A 354 15.13 11.99 -19.91
N GLU A 355 16.02 11.51 -20.79
CA GLU A 355 17.43 11.90 -20.82
C GLU A 355 17.60 13.37 -21.24
N GLU A 356 16.92 13.78 -22.31
CA GLU A 356 16.92 15.18 -22.76
C GLU A 356 16.37 16.12 -21.68
N PHE A 357 15.27 15.74 -21.03
CA PHE A 357 14.67 16.54 -19.97
C PHE A 357 15.63 16.70 -18.78
N ALA A 358 16.22 15.60 -18.31
CA ALA A 358 17.17 15.63 -17.20
C ALA A 358 18.38 16.53 -17.50
N ALA A 359 18.97 16.40 -18.69
CA ALA A 359 20.10 17.22 -19.12
C ALA A 359 19.72 18.72 -19.20
N TYR A 360 18.56 19.03 -19.80
CA TYR A 360 18.08 20.39 -19.91
C TYR A 360 17.77 21.01 -18.54
N TYR A 361 17.10 20.26 -17.66
CA TYR A 361 16.75 20.71 -16.31
C TYR A 361 17.98 21.04 -15.48
N ALA A 362 19.03 20.23 -15.58
CA ALA A 362 20.32 20.46 -14.93
C ALA A 362 21.03 21.72 -15.50
N ALA A 363 21.07 21.88 -16.82
CA ALA A 363 21.66 23.06 -17.45
C ALA A 363 20.92 24.36 -17.08
N ALA A 364 19.59 24.31 -16.96
CA ALA A 364 18.78 25.43 -16.51
C ALA A 364 18.91 25.75 -15.00
N LYS A 365 19.60 24.89 -14.23
CA LYS A 365 19.93 25.15 -12.82
C LYS A 365 21.25 25.89 -12.65
N ALA A 366 22.18 25.69 -13.59
CA ALA A 366 23.52 26.28 -13.55
C ALA A 366 23.58 27.73 -14.05
N LYS A 367 22.48 28.23 -14.63
CA LYS A 367 22.28 29.62 -15.03
C LYS A 367 21.38 30.29 -14.01
#